data_AF-A0A4P7IG67-F1
#
_entry.id   AF-A0A4P7IG67-F1
#
_cell.length_a   1.000
_cell.length_b   1.000
_cell.length_c   1.000
_cell.angle_alpha   90.00
_cell.angle_beta   90.00
_cell.angle_gamma   90.00
#
_symmetry.space_group_name_H-M   'P 1'
#
loop_
_entity.id
_entity.type
_entity.pdbx_description
1 polymer ?
#
loop_
_entity_poly.entity_id
_entity_poly.type
_entity_poly.pdbx_seq_one_letter_code
_entity_poly.pdbx_strand_id
1 'polypeptide(L)' 'MDEVTSQAPLLRVVNADATPEEVAAIVAVFSALGSGDGGRPARRTPEWSRPARMHRVPHAPGPGGWRSSGQPR' A
#
# COMPACT_ATOMS: atom_id res chain seq x y z
N MET A 1 -38.00 18.32 -4.10
CA MET A 1 -37.04 18.48 -5.20
C MET A 1 -35.74 17.89 -4.68
N ASP A 2 -35.61 16.57 -4.80
CA ASP A 2 -34.49 15.83 -4.23
C ASP A 2 -33.22 16.14 -5.02
N GLU A 3 -32.23 16.70 -4.33
CA GLU A 3 -30.93 17.04 -4.88
C GLU A 3 -30.03 15.79 -4.81
N VAL A 4 -29.92 15.07 -5.93
CA VAL A 4 -29.03 13.91 -6.04
C VAL A 4 -27.61 14.43 -6.22
N THR A 5 -26.84 14.51 -5.12
CA THR A 5 -25.40 14.82 -5.17
C THR A 5 -24.71 13.81 -6.08
N SER A 6 -24.38 14.23 -7.30
CA SER A 6 -23.84 13.36 -8.33
C SER A 6 -22.37 13.08 -8.05
N GLN A 7 -22.09 12.12 -7.17
CA GLN A 7 -20.73 11.64 -6.94
C GLN A 7 -20.28 10.84 -8.16
N ALA A 8 -19.10 11.16 -8.71
CA ALA A 8 -18.57 10.46 -9.87
C ALA A 8 -18.42 8.95 -9.58
N PRO A 9 -18.70 8.08 -10.58
CA PRO A 9 -18.64 6.64 -10.39
C PRO A 9 -17.22 6.16 -10.08
N LEU A 10 -17.09 5.23 -9.14
CA LEU A 10 -15.81 4.65 -8.70
C LEU A 10 -15.15 3.78 -9.78
N LEU A 11 -15.96 3.04 -10.54
CA LEU A 11 -15.52 2.22 -11.67
C LEU A 11 -16.42 2.52 -12.88
N ARG A 12 -15.82 2.57 -14.07
CA ARG A 12 -16.53 2.75 -15.34
C ARG A 12 -16.11 1.67 -16.33
N VAL A 13 -17.09 0.96 -16.87
CA VAL A 13 -16.87 0.01 -17.98
C VAL A 13 -16.76 0.82 -19.28
N VAL A 14 -15.63 0.69 -19.97
CA VAL A 14 -15.34 1.45 -21.21
C VAL A 14 -15.40 0.58 -22.47
N ASN A 15 -15.31 -0.74 -22.31
CA ASN A 15 -15.44 -1.71 -23.39
C ASN A 15 -16.84 -2.34 -23.34
N ALA A 16 -17.62 -2.20 -24.40
CA ALA A 16 -18.99 -2.72 -24.48
C ALA A 16 -19.06 -4.22 -24.76
N ASP A 17 -17.97 -4.84 -25.23
CA ASP A 17 -17.92 -6.26 -25.60
C ASP A 17 -17.52 -7.17 -24.42
N ALA A 18 -17.24 -6.60 -23.25
CA ALA A 18 -16.91 -7.38 -22.05
C ALA A 18 -18.12 -8.21 -21.61
N THR A 19 -17.91 -9.50 -21.38
CA THR A 19 -19.00 -10.37 -20.95
C THR A 19 -19.41 -10.08 -19.50
N PRO A 20 -20.65 -10.42 -19.09
CA PRO A 20 -21.08 -10.27 -17.69
C PRO A 20 -20.15 -10.96 -16.70
N GLU A 21 -19.60 -12.12 -17.08
CA GLU A 21 -18.66 -12.89 -16.26
C GLU A 21 -17.32 -12.17 -16.08
N GLU A 22 -16.80 -11.55 -17.14
CA GLU A 22 -15.56 -10.77 -17.09
C GLU A 22 -15.72 -9.55 -16.19
N VAL A 23 -16.84 -8.84 -16.31
CA VAL A 23 -17.16 -7.70 -15.44
C VAL A 23 -17.26 -8.16 -13.98
N ALA A 24 -17.95 -9.28 -13.72
CA ALA A 24 -18.07 -9.84 -12.38
C ALA A 24 -16.71 -10.23 -11.79
N ALA A 25 -15.82 -10.82 -12.58
CA ALA A 25 -14.48 -11.19 -12.15
C ALA A 25 -13.66 -9.96 -11.70
N ILE A 26 -13.70 -8.88 -12.49
CA ILE A 26 -12.99 -7.63 -12.15
C ILE A 26 -13.58 -6.99 -10.89
N VAL A 27 -14.91 -6.92 -10.79
CA VAL A 27 -15.60 -6.37 -9.60
C VAL A 27 -15.25 -7.19 -8.35
N ALA A 28 -15.22 -8.51 -8.44
CA ALA A 28 -14.85 -9.39 -7.33
C ALA A 28 -13.42 -9.13 -6.83
N VAL A 29 -12.46 -8.99 -7.75
CA VAL A 29 -11.06 -8.68 -7.40
C VAL A 29 -10.94 -7.35 -6.68
N PHE A 30 -11.56 -6.28 -7.21
CA PHE A 30 -11.51 -4.96 -6.57
C PHE A 30 -12.21 -4.94 -5.22
N SER A 31 -13.32 -5.65 -5.07
CA SER A 31 -14.02 -5.81 -3.80
C SER A 31 -13.13 -6.51 -2.77
N ALA A 32 -12.45 -7.58 -3.17
CA ALA A 32 -11.54 -8.32 -2.31
C ALA A 32 -10.32 -7.49 -1.86
N LEU A 33 -9.76 -6.66 -2.76
CA LEU A 33 -8.66 -5.74 -2.40
C LEU A 33 -9.10 -4.69 -1.35
N GLY A 34 -10.35 -4.23 -1.42
CA GLY A 34 -10.92 -3.28 -0.47
C GLY A 34 -11.38 -3.90 0.87
N SER A 35 -11.73 -5.18 0.88
CA SER A 35 -12.17 -5.91 2.08
C SER A 35 -11.03 -6.41 2.98
N GLY A 36 -9.78 -6.05 2.69
CA GLY A 36 -8.64 -6.42 3.53
C GLY A 36 -8.69 -5.72 4.88
N ASP A 37 -9.18 -6.41 5.92
CA ASP A 37 -9.11 -6.02 7.33
C ASP A 37 -7.67 -6.19 7.91
N GLY A 38 -6.68 -6.19 7.03
CA GLY A 38 -5.27 -6.33 7.34
C GLY A 38 -4.81 -5.10 8.12
N GLY A 39 -4.98 -5.16 9.43
CA GLY A 39 -4.58 -4.12 10.37
C GLY A 39 -3.24 -3.55 9.95
N ARG A 40 -3.18 -2.21 9.83
CA ARG A 40 -2.02 -1.49 9.31
C ARG A 40 -0.76 -2.08 9.95
N PRO A 41 0.21 -2.60 9.17
CA PRO A 41 1.43 -3.14 9.74
C PRO A 41 2.04 -2.06 10.63
N ALA A 42 2.47 -2.45 11.83
CA ALA A 42 3.06 -1.53 12.79
C ALA A 42 4.09 -0.68 12.07
N ARG A 43 3.94 0.66 12.17
CA ARG A 43 4.83 1.59 11.49
C ARG A 43 6.25 1.33 11.99
N ARG A 44 7.07 0.70 11.15
CA ARG A 44 8.50 0.56 11.43
C ARG A 44 9.15 1.92 11.19
N THR A 45 9.91 2.39 12.17
CA THR A 45 10.85 3.49 11.94
C THR A 45 11.81 3.02 10.85
N PRO A 46 11.89 3.71 9.70
CA PRO A 46 12.81 3.30 8.68
C PRO A 46 14.23 3.41 9.23
N GLU A 47 15.12 2.55 8.78
CA GLU A 47 16.50 2.51 9.29
C GLU A 47 17.13 3.91 9.30
N TRP A 48 16.91 4.71 8.26
CA TRP A 48 17.37 6.10 8.11
C TRP A 48 16.88 7.11 9.14
N SER A 49 15.78 6.85 9.83
CA SER A 49 15.27 7.73 10.90
C SER A 49 15.53 7.17 12.30
N ARG A 50 16.35 6.12 12.48
CA ARG A 50 16.57 5.52 13.80
C ARG A 50 17.41 6.44 14.72
N PRO A 51 16.92 6.79 15.93
CA PRO A 51 17.66 7.63 16.88
C PRO A 51 19.02 7.06 17.31
N ALA A 52 19.17 5.73 17.34
CA ALA A 52 20.44 5.08 17.65
C ALA A 52 21.58 5.50 16.71
N ARG A 53 21.27 6.07 15.53
CA ARG A 53 22.25 6.59 14.57
C ARG A 53 22.66 8.04 14.81
N MET A 54 21.98 8.75 15.71
CA MET A 54 22.46 10.03 16.27
C MET A 54 23.70 9.82 17.14
N HIS A 55 23.97 8.58 17.54
CA HIS A 55 25.20 8.16 18.20
C HIS A 55 26.02 7.28 17.26
N ARG A 56 27.35 7.32 17.39
CA ARG A 56 28.25 6.45 16.63
C ARG A 56 28.12 5.02 17.17
N VAL A 57 27.60 4.11 16.34
CA VAL A 57 27.49 2.68 16.68
C VAL A 57 28.30 1.84 15.67
N PRO A 58 29.04 0.81 16.12
CA PRO A 58 29.68 -0.15 15.22
C PRO A 58 28.65 -0.88 14.35
N HIS A 59 28.99 -1.14 13.09
CA HIS A 59 28.16 -1.99 12.24
C HIS A 59 28.41 -3.46 12.61
N ALA A 60 27.41 -4.14 13.15
CA ALA A 60 27.52 -5.56 13.50
C ALA A 60 27.24 -6.46 12.27
N PRO A 61 27.93 -7.59 12.11
CA PRO A 61 27.57 -8.60 11.12
C PRO A 61 26.23 -9.23 11.49
N GLY A 62 25.27 -9.22 10.56
CA GLY A 62 23.94 -9.78 10.78
C GLY A 62 22.88 -9.14 9.88
N PRO A 63 21.62 -9.62 9.96
CA PRO A 63 20.51 -9.06 9.21
C PRO A 63 20.39 -7.54 9.45
N GLY A 64 20.51 -6.76 8.37
CA GLY A 64 20.43 -5.29 8.42
C GLY A 64 21.77 -4.56 8.51
N GLY A 65 22.85 -5.22 8.96
CA GLY A 65 24.18 -4.60 9.12
C GLY A 65 24.83 -4.15 7.80
N TRP A 66 24.69 -4.94 6.73
CA TRP A 66 25.11 -4.53 5.38
C TRP A 66 24.18 -3.50 4.73
N ARG A 67 22.91 -3.44 5.14
CA ARG A 67 21.92 -2.50 4.58
C ARG A 67 22.05 -1.09 5.15
N SER A 68 22.68 -0.93 6.30
CA SER A 68 22.93 0.37 6.93
C SER A 68 24.21 1.05 6.43
N SER A 69 25.16 0.32 5.84
CA SER A 69 26.44 0.88 5.38
C SER A 69 26.31 1.89 4.22
N GLY A 70 25.30 1.73 3.36
CA GLY A 70 25.04 2.61 2.21
C GLY A 70 24.05 3.75 2.48
N GLN A 71 23.61 3.94 3.73
CA GLN A 71 22.65 4.99 4.05
C GLN A 71 23.35 6.32 4.39
N PRO A 72 22.73 7.48 4.10
CA PRO A 72 23.25 8.78 4.50
C PRO A 72 23.45 8.86 6.03
N ARG A 73 24.47 9.62 6.45
CA ARG A 73 24.70 9.97 7.85
C ARG A 73 23.93 11.22 8.24
#